data_AF-A0A2S7URG5-F1
#
_entry.id   AF-A0A2S7URG5-F1
#
_cell.length_a   1.000
_cell.length_b   1.000
_cell.length_c   1.000
_cell.angle_alpha   90.00
_cell.angle_beta   90.00
_cell.angle_gamma   90.00
#
_symmetry.space_group_name_H-M   'P 1'
#
loop_
_entity.id
_entity.type
_entity.pdbx_description
1 polymer ?
#
loop_
_entity_poly.entity_id
_entity_poly.type
_entity_poly.pdbx_seq_one_letter_code
_entity_poly.pdbx_strand_id
1 'polypeptide(L)'
;MFLSNLINKRSLGDIKEQQAKKYLQAQGLTFVEQNFNCKLGEIDLIFSDPDTDILIFVEVKYRSSSKFGGAAASVTPTKQQKIKKAALFYLSQSKITPSIRFDVVAFDNEQINWIQCAFT
;
A
#
# COMPACT_ATOMS: atom_id res chain seq x y z
N MET A 1 -24.27 3.34 18.95
CA MET A 1 -22.96 2.76 19.35
C MET A 1 -22.10 2.24 18.18
N PHE A 2 -22.57 2.23 16.93
CA PHE A 2 -21.77 1.76 15.77
C PHE A 2 -20.91 2.84 15.07
N LEU A 3 -21.29 4.12 15.19
CA LEU A 3 -20.61 5.22 14.48
C LEU A 3 -19.23 5.59 15.06
N SER A 4 -19.01 5.41 16.37
CA SER A 4 -17.74 5.76 17.03
C SER A 4 -16.57 4.87 16.64
N ASN A 5 -16.83 3.61 16.28
CA ASN A 5 -15.78 2.62 15.98
C ASN A 5 -15.23 2.76 14.54
N LEU A 6 -16.06 3.27 13.61
CA LEU A 6 -15.67 3.53 12.22
C LEU A 6 -14.77 4.77 12.08
N ILE A 7 -15.07 5.83 12.84
CA ILE A 7 -14.26 7.06 12.89
C ILE A 7 -12.85 6.75 13.42
N ASN A 8 -12.74 5.84 14.39
CA ASN A 8 -11.46 5.41 14.97
C ASN A 8 -10.63 4.56 13.98
N LYS A 9 -11.26 3.66 13.22
CA LYS A 9 -10.54 2.84 12.24
C LYS A 9 -9.99 3.64 11.06
N ARG A 10 -10.75 4.61 10.55
CA ARG A 10 -10.29 5.46 9.44
C ARG A 10 -9.12 6.36 9.86
N SER A 11 -9.26 7.04 10.99
CA SER A 11 -8.17 7.85 11.55
C SER A 11 -6.92 7.02 11.85
N LEU A 12 -7.07 5.78 12.33
CA LEU A 12 -5.96 4.86 12.49
C LEU A 12 -5.32 4.46 11.15
N GLY A 13 -6.13 4.20 10.11
CA GLY A 13 -5.65 3.94 8.76
C GLY A 13 -4.79 5.07 8.23
N ASP A 14 -5.31 6.31 8.26
CA ASP A 14 -4.60 7.51 7.82
C ASP A 14 -3.27 7.70 8.57
N ILE A 15 -3.26 7.46 9.89
CA ILE A 15 -2.04 7.52 10.72
C ILE A 15 -1.02 6.48 10.24
N LYS A 16 -1.45 5.25 9.95
CA LYS A 16 -0.55 4.16 9.55
C LYS A 16 -0.02 4.36 8.14
N GLU A 17 -0.83 4.85 7.22
CA GLU A 17 -0.38 5.28 5.89
C GLU A 17 0.66 6.40 5.99
N GLN A 18 0.43 7.40 6.85
CA GLN A 18 1.37 8.49 7.03
C GLN A 18 2.71 8.02 7.64
N GLN A 19 2.67 7.04 8.55
CA GLN A 19 3.86 6.38 9.10
C GLN A 19 4.61 5.58 8.03
N ALA A 20 3.89 4.78 7.24
CA ALA A 20 4.45 4.00 6.13
C ALA A 20 5.10 4.90 5.09
N LYS A 21 4.43 6.00 4.72
CA LYS A 21 4.96 7.00 3.78
C LYS A 21 6.31 7.55 4.24
N LYS A 22 6.38 8.03 5.49
CA LYS A 22 7.63 8.58 6.06
C LYS A 22 8.74 7.54 6.09
N TYR A 23 8.41 6.30 6.47
CA TYR A 23 9.36 5.20 6.49
C TYR A 23 9.93 4.93 5.09
N LEU A 24 9.09 4.79 4.06
CA LEU A 24 9.51 4.52 2.69
C LEU A 24 10.32 5.67 2.09
N GLN A 25 9.98 6.92 2.39
CA GLN A 25 10.80 8.08 2.02
C GLN A 25 12.20 8.01 2.67
N ALA A 26 12.28 7.58 3.95
CA ALA A 26 13.56 7.39 4.63
C ALA A 26 14.37 6.20 4.08
N GLN A 27 13.73 5.25 3.37
CA GLN A 27 14.41 4.19 2.62
C GLN A 27 14.89 4.65 1.23
N GLY A 28 14.72 5.93 0.88
CA GLY A 28 15.18 6.50 -0.40
C GLY A 28 14.14 6.53 -1.51
N LEU A 29 12.91 6.05 -1.28
CA LEU A 29 11.86 6.11 -2.30
C LEU A 29 11.27 7.52 -2.43
N THR A 30 10.95 7.90 -3.66
CA THR A 30 10.28 9.17 -3.96
C THR A 30 8.77 9.01 -3.89
N PHE A 31 8.12 9.79 -3.04
CA PHE A 31 6.66 9.76 -2.91
C PHE A 31 5.99 10.33 -4.17
N VAL A 32 5.00 9.61 -4.70
CA VAL A 32 4.22 10.02 -5.88
C VAL A 32 2.81 10.42 -5.47
N GLU A 33 2.05 9.50 -4.85
CA GLU A 33 0.64 9.72 -4.55
C GLU A 33 0.17 8.88 -3.35
N GLN A 34 -0.90 9.31 -2.70
CA GLN A 34 -1.54 8.61 -1.57
C GLN A 34 -3.04 8.54 -1.81
N ASN A 35 -3.67 7.44 -1.36
CA ASN A 35 -5.11 7.22 -1.42
C ASN A 35 -5.68 7.32 -2.85
N PHE A 36 -4.97 6.74 -3.81
CA PHE A 36 -5.43 6.66 -5.18
C PHE A 36 -6.66 5.74 -5.26
N ASN A 37 -7.76 6.25 -5.80
CA ASN A 37 -9.02 5.52 -5.92
C ASN A 37 -9.56 5.65 -7.33
N CYS A 38 -10.01 4.51 -7.88
CA CYS A 38 -10.74 4.45 -9.13
C CYS A 38 -11.89 3.44 -9.03
N LYS A 39 -12.74 3.39 -10.06
CA LYS A 39 -13.87 2.44 -10.13
C LYS A 39 -13.47 0.96 -10.01
N LEU A 40 -12.19 0.63 -10.20
CA LEU A 40 -11.68 -0.74 -10.20
C LEU A 40 -11.02 -1.16 -8.88
N GLY A 41 -10.68 -0.20 -8.02
CA GLY A 41 -9.94 -0.46 -6.79
C GLY A 41 -9.25 0.78 -6.22
N GLU A 42 -8.48 0.55 -5.18
CA GLU A 42 -7.75 1.56 -4.42
C GLU A 42 -6.29 1.14 -4.23
N ILE A 43 -5.41 2.12 -4.07
CA ILE A 43 -3.99 1.95 -3.73
C ILE A 43 -3.66 2.96 -2.64
N ASP A 44 -3.13 2.48 -1.52
CA ASP A 44 -2.89 3.32 -0.35
C ASP A 44 -1.75 4.31 -0.62
N LEU A 45 -0.61 3.83 -1.15
CA LEU A 45 0.54 4.68 -1.50
C LEU A 45 1.17 4.28 -2.84
N ILE A 46 1.68 5.27 -3.56
CA ILE A 46 2.44 5.12 -4.80
C ILE A 46 3.79 5.82 -4.63
N PHE A 47 4.85 5.11 -4.97
CA PHE A 47 6.23 5.59 -4.90
C PHE A 47 6.95 5.34 -6.22
N SER A 48 8.02 6.07 -6.48
CA SER A 48 9.02 5.71 -7.48
C SER A 48 10.38 5.44 -6.83
N ASP A 49 11.10 4.47 -7.37
CA ASP A 49 12.51 4.26 -7.06
C ASP A 49 13.36 5.08 -8.05
N PRO A 50 14.04 6.14 -7.60
CA PRO A 50 14.82 7.01 -8.48
C PRO A 50 16.04 6.31 -9.09
N ASP A 51 16.51 5.20 -8.53
CA ASP A 51 17.69 4.49 -9.02
C ASP A 51 17.34 3.44 -10.09
N THR A 52 16.08 2.97 -10.13
CA THR A 52 15.66 1.83 -10.98
C THR A 52 14.51 2.13 -11.94
N ASP A 53 13.92 3.33 -11.89
CA ASP A 53 12.73 3.72 -12.68
C ASP A 53 11.53 2.77 -12.48
N ILE A 54 11.40 2.24 -11.26
CA ILE A 54 10.29 1.35 -10.87
C ILE A 54 9.20 2.18 -10.19
N LEU A 55 7.95 2.01 -10.62
CA LEU A 55 6.77 2.50 -9.91
C LEU A 55 6.26 1.44 -8.93
N ILE A 56 6.16 1.81 -7.66
CA ILE A 56 5.86 0.90 -6.55
C ILE A 56 4.48 1.23 -6.02
N PHE A 57 3.56 0.27 -6.12
CA PHE A 57 2.23 0.35 -5.54
C PHE A 57 2.21 -0.37 -4.20
N VAL A 58 1.84 0.33 -3.12
CA VAL A 58 1.97 -0.16 -1.75
C VAL A 58 0.60 -0.26 -1.10
N GLU A 59 0.28 -1.42 -0.53
CA GLU A 59 -0.82 -1.59 0.43
C GLU A 59 -0.28 -1.49 1.87
N VAL A 60 -0.99 -0.77 2.73
CA VAL A 60 -0.66 -0.59 4.15
C VAL A 60 -1.59 -1.44 5.00
N LYS A 61 -1.02 -2.23 5.93
CA LYS A 61 -1.77 -3.11 6.83
C LYS A 61 -1.42 -2.86 8.28
N TYR A 62 -2.45 -2.73 9.12
CA TYR A 62 -2.28 -2.75 10.57
C TYR A 62 -2.93 -4.01 11.15
N ARG A 63 -2.18 -4.73 11.97
CA ARG A 63 -2.67 -5.94 12.65
C ARG A 63 -2.62 -5.76 14.16
N SER A 64 -3.74 -6.02 14.82
CA SER A 64 -3.81 -6.10 16.28
C SER A 64 -3.43 -7.48 16.84
N SER A 65 -3.24 -8.48 15.97
CA SER A 65 -2.89 -9.86 16.35
C SER A 65 -2.08 -10.54 15.26
N SER A 66 -0.99 -11.20 15.67
CA SER A 66 -0.06 -11.95 14.81
C SER A 66 -0.50 -13.38 14.48
N LYS A 67 -1.69 -13.81 14.92
CA LYS A 67 -2.10 -15.24 14.93
C LYS A 67 -2.44 -15.87 13.56
N PHE A 68 -2.41 -15.16 12.44
CA PHE A 68 -2.70 -15.73 11.12
C PHE A 68 -1.70 -15.24 10.08
N GLY A 69 -1.35 -16.08 9.10
CA GLY A 69 -0.30 -15.92 8.06
C GLY A 69 0.18 -14.49 7.80
N GLY A 70 1.51 -14.31 7.73
CA GLY A 70 2.23 -13.02 7.71
C GLY A 70 1.68 -11.97 6.74
N ALA A 71 2.17 -10.73 6.80
CA ALA A 71 1.48 -9.60 6.19
C ALA A 71 1.19 -9.71 4.67
N ALA A 72 2.03 -10.39 3.88
CA ALA A 72 1.70 -10.69 2.48
C ALA A 72 0.43 -11.56 2.35
N ALA A 73 0.27 -12.57 3.20
CA ALA A 73 -0.94 -13.41 3.24
C ALA A 73 -2.19 -12.65 3.73
N SER A 74 -2.02 -11.47 4.34
CA SER A 74 -3.14 -10.61 4.72
C SER A 74 -3.72 -9.82 3.53
N VAL A 75 -3.00 -9.74 2.41
CA VAL A 75 -3.52 -9.19 1.15
C VAL A 75 -4.16 -10.33 0.36
N THR A 76 -5.46 -10.53 0.57
CA THR A 76 -6.21 -11.62 -0.06
C THR A 76 -6.13 -11.56 -1.59
N PRO A 77 -6.28 -12.68 -2.31
CA PRO A 77 -6.28 -12.70 -3.77
C PRO A 77 -7.26 -11.66 -4.37
N THR A 78 -8.44 -11.50 -3.77
CA THR A 78 -9.42 -10.49 -4.18
C THR A 78 -8.88 -9.06 -4.05
N LYS A 79 -8.18 -8.73 -2.95
CA LYS A 79 -7.57 -7.40 -2.77
C LYS A 79 -6.41 -7.20 -3.75
N GLN A 80 -5.55 -8.21 -3.96
CA GLN A 80 -4.47 -8.15 -4.97
C GLN A 80 -5.03 -7.83 -6.36
N GLN A 81 -6.12 -8.48 -6.78
CA GLN A 81 -6.75 -8.22 -8.08
C GLN A 81 -7.30 -6.80 -8.21
N LYS A 82 -7.84 -6.23 -7.12
CA LYS A 82 -8.30 -4.82 -7.13
C LYS A 82 -7.11 -3.85 -7.26
N ILE A 83 -6.04 -4.09 -6.52
CA ILE A 83 -4.82 -3.26 -6.57
C ILE A 83 -4.22 -3.31 -7.99
N LYS A 84 -4.11 -4.50 -8.59
CA LYS A 84 -3.61 -4.64 -9.97
C LYS A 84 -4.45 -3.86 -10.97
N LYS A 85 -5.78 -3.96 -10.89
CA LYS A 85 -6.66 -3.21 -11.79
C LYS A 85 -6.57 -1.70 -11.59
N ALA A 86 -6.43 -1.24 -10.34
CA ALA A 86 -6.19 0.16 -10.05
C ALA A 86 -4.83 0.63 -10.61
N ALA A 87 -3.78 -0.18 -10.47
CA ALA A 87 -2.46 0.11 -11.02
C ALA A 87 -2.47 0.20 -12.55
N LEU A 88 -3.13 -0.75 -13.24
CA LEU A 88 -3.29 -0.68 -14.70
C LEU A 88 -4.06 0.57 -15.12
N PHE A 89 -5.09 0.96 -14.38
CA PHE A 89 -5.82 2.20 -14.64
C PHE A 89 -4.96 3.45 -14.38
N TYR A 90 -4.13 3.45 -13.32
CA TYR A 90 -3.15 4.49 -13.05
C TYR A 90 -2.19 4.66 -14.23
N LEU A 91 -1.58 3.56 -14.68
CA LEU A 91 -0.61 3.54 -15.76
C LEU A 91 -1.21 3.95 -17.10
N SER A 92 -2.50 3.66 -17.35
CA SER A 92 -3.18 4.03 -18.60
C SER A 92 -3.25 5.54 -18.84
N GLN A 93 -3.00 6.35 -17.81
CA GLN A 93 -2.97 7.81 -17.90
C GLN A 93 -1.58 8.34 -18.29
N SER A 94 -0.54 7.50 -18.28
CA SER A 94 0.83 7.83 -18.65
C SER A 94 1.12 7.43 -20.11
N LYS A 95 2.04 8.17 -20.75
CA LYS A 95 2.58 7.81 -22.08
C LYS A 95 3.68 6.75 -22.00
N ILE A 96 4.25 6.54 -20.81
CA ILE A 96 5.35 5.63 -20.54
C ILE A 96 4.86 4.56 -19.58
N THR A 97 5.22 3.31 -19.84
CA THR A 97 4.91 2.17 -18.99
C THR A 97 6.19 1.75 -18.24
N PRO A 98 6.44 2.28 -17.03
CA PRO A 98 7.58 1.86 -16.23
C PRO A 98 7.44 0.40 -15.78
N SER A 99 8.55 -0.16 -15.32
CA SER A 99 8.52 -1.38 -14.51
C SER A 99 7.71 -1.11 -13.24
N ILE A 100 6.97 -2.10 -12.76
CA ILE A 100 6.13 -1.94 -11.57
C ILE A 100 6.43 -3.01 -10.53
N ARG A 101 6.20 -2.66 -9.27
CA ARG A 101 6.28 -3.58 -8.13
C ARG A 101 5.07 -3.38 -7.22
N PHE A 102 4.59 -4.47 -6.63
CA PHE A 102 3.58 -4.41 -5.58
C PHE A 102 4.20 -4.75 -4.24
N ASP A 103 4.13 -3.82 -3.30
CA ASP A 103 4.71 -3.95 -1.97
C ASP A 103 3.62 -3.94 -0.91
N VAL A 104 3.96 -4.45 0.28
CA VAL A 104 3.13 -4.35 1.47
C VAL A 104 3.95 -3.73 2.58
N VAL A 105 3.41 -2.69 3.24
CA VAL A 105 3.92 -2.21 4.51
C VAL A 105 2.98 -2.64 5.61
N ALA A 106 3.49 -3.41 6.56
CA ALA A 106 2.71 -3.97 7.65
C ALA A 106 3.19 -3.44 9.00
N PHE A 107 2.22 -3.22 9.89
CA PHE A 107 2.47 -2.87 11.27
C PHE A 107 2.03 -4.02 12.17
N ASP A 108 3.02 -4.71 12.74
CA ASP A 108 2.86 -5.82 13.67
C ASP A 108 3.42 -5.41 15.04
N ASN A 109 2.56 -5.30 16.07
CA ASN A 109 2.97 -4.85 17.42
C ASN A 109 3.85 -3.59 17.40
N GLU A 110 3.46 -2.57 16.63
CA GLU A 110 4.18 -1.30 16.42
C GLU A 110 5.48 -1.39 15.59
N GLN A 111 5.95 -2.58 15.23
CA GLN A 111 7.06 -2.74 14.30
C GLN A 111 6.58 -2.60 12.85
N ILE A 112 7.33 -1.86 12.06
CA ILE A 112 7.10 -1.74 10.62
C ILE A 112 7.85 -2.85 9.89
N ASN A 113 7.16 -3.55 9.01
CA ASN A 113 7.70 -4.58 8.14
C ASN A 113 7.37 -4.25 6.69
N TRP A 114 8.39 -4.04 5.87
CA TRP A 114 8.24 -3.74 4.45
C TRP A 114 8.57 -4.99 3.62
N ILE A 115 7.53 -5.53 2.99
CA ILE A 115 7.61 -6.70 2.13
C ILE A 115 7.61 -6.21 0.69
N GLN A 116 8.78 -6.26 0.07
CA GLN A 116 8.93 -5.96 -1.36
C GLN A 116 8.47 -7.14 -2.21
N CYS A 117 7.94 -6.86 -3.40
CA CYS A 117 7.44 -7.90 -4.32
C CYS A 117 6.42 -8.83 -3.66
N ALA A 118 5.53 -8.28 -2.83
CA ALA A 118 4.60 -9.06 -2.02
C ALA A 118 3.63 -9.91 -2.86
N PHE A 119 3.35 -9.49 -4.10
CA PHE A 119 2.65 -10.27 -5.11
C PHE A 119 2.98 -9.78 -6.53
N THR A 120 2.69 -10.63 -7.51
CA THR A 120 2.88 -10.39 -8.97
C THR A 120 1.53 -10.28 -9.64
#